data_AF-A0A3D0D0Y2-F1
#
_entry.id   AF-A0A3D0D0Y2-F1
#
_cell.length_a   1.000
_cell.length_b   1.000
_cell.length_c   1.000
_cell.angle_alpha   90.00
_cell.angle_beta   90.00
_cell.angle_gamma   90.00
#
_symmetry.space_group_name_H-M   'P 1'
#
loop_
_entity.id
_entity.type
_entity.pdbx_description
1 polymer ?
#
loop_
_entity_poly.entity_id
_entity_poly.type
_entity_poly.pdbx_seq_one_letter_code
_entity_poly.pdbx_strand_id
1 'polypeptide(L)'
;DDEAGTTFSQLAAALALLAGATLPDEDAALLDALAARSLSPTDDPAPGTMVLASPFMHHYVFEALRRGGRSKDVVEIIRRRWGRWVESGYPTTWENWNVDFPDGSHCHAFSAHPRYHLAEVAREQSGL
;
A
#
# COMPACT_ATOMS: atom_id res chain seq x y z
N ASP A 1 6.45 -20.34 7.86
CA ASP A 1 7.38 -19.45 8.58
C ASP A 1 8.65 -19.25 7.79
N ASP A 2 9.24 -18.06 7.88
CA ASP A 2 10.51 -17.72 7.23
C ASP A 2 11.67 -17.96 8.20
N GLU A 3 12.16 -19.19 8.22
CA GLU A 3 13.26 -19.61 9.10
C GLU A 3 14.59 -18.92 8.74
N ALA A 4 14.70 -18.34 7.53
CA ALA A 4 15.92 -17.68 7.08
C ALA A 4 16.01 -16.20 7.50
N GLY A 5 14.93 -15.61 8.04
CA GLY A 5 14.90 -14.19 8.44
C GLY A 5 15.07 -13.23 7.27
N THR A 6 14.67 -13.64 6.08
CA THR A 6 14.82 -12.88 4.83
C THR A 6 13.58 -12.07 4.47
N THR A 7 12.50 -12.21 5.23
CA THR A 7 11.21 -11.59 4.99
C THR A 7 11.16 -10.23 5.64
N PHE A 8 10.94 -9.23 4.80
CA PHE A 8 10.60 -7.87 5.19
C PHE A 8 9.26 -7.53 4.52
N SER A 9 8.42 -6.75 5.19
CA SER A 9 7.06 -6.46 4.71
C SER A 9 6.79 -4.97 4.62
N GLN A 10 5.91 -4.60 3.70
CA GLN A 10 5.46 -3.21 3.57
C GLN A 10 4.82 -2.69 4.86
N LEU A 11 4.04 -3.53 5.56
CA LEU A 11 3.37 -3.11 6.78
C LEU A 11 4.38 -2.80 7.89
N ALA A 12 5.39 -3.65 8.10
CA ALA A 12 6.41 -3.40 9.10
C ALA A 12 7.20 -2.12 8.80
N ALA A 13 7.63 -1.93 7.55
CA ALA A 13 8.34 -0.71 7.14
C ALA A 13 7.47 0.55 7.29
N ALA A 14 6.21 0.51 6.86
CA ALA A 14 5.30 1.64 6.98
C ALA A 14 5.03 2.02 8.44
N LEU A 15 4.80 1.03 9.33
CA LEU A 15 4.60 1.28 10.75
C LEU A 15 5.86 1.80 11.44
N ALA A 16 7.05 1.32 11.05
CA ALA A 16 8.31 1.84 11.56
C ALA A 16 8.48 3.33 11.23
N LEU A 17 8.24 3.73 9.97
CA LEU A 17 8.24 5.14 9.55
C LEU A 17 7.23 5.96 10.35
N LEU A 18 5.98 5.48 10.46
CA LEU A 18 4.91 6.20 11.15
C LEU A 18 5.13 6.33 12.66
N ALA A 19 5.82 5.37 13.28
CA ALA A 19 6.17 5.40 14.69
C ALA A 19 7.46 6.20 14.98
N GLY A 20 8.19 6.64 13.95
CA GLY A 20 9.52 7.24 14.12
C GLY A 20 10.54 6.25 14.68
N ALA A 21 10.39 4.96 14.33
CA ALA A 21 11.22 3.85 14.80
C ALA A 21 12.27 3.42 13.75
N THR A 22 12.57 4.29 12.79
CA THR A 22 13.60 4.12 11.75
C THR A 22 14.88 4.87 12.12
N LEU A 23 16.01 4.51 11.50
CA LEU A 23 17.19 5.35 11.53
C LEU A 23 17.01 6.51 10.53
N PRO A 24 17.52 7.73 10.82
CA PRO A 24 17.26 8.92 9.98
C PRO A 24 17.68 8.80 8.51
N ASP A 25 18.65 7.94 8.21
CA ASP A 25 19.18 7.68 6.87
C ASP A 25 18.42 6.59 6.10
N GLU A 26 17.50 5.89 6.75
CA GLU A 26 16.72 4.80 6.14
C GLU A 26 15.41 5.28 5.51
N ASP A 27 14.86 6.42 5.96
CA ASP A 27 13.51 6.85 5.60
C ASP A 27 13.27 6.93 4.09
N ALA A 28 14.17 7.58 3.37
CA ALA A 28 14.05 7.75 1.92
C ALA A 28 14.07 6.39 1.19
N ALA A 29 14.97 5.49 1.60
CA ALA A 29 15.09 4.16 1.01
C ALA A 29 13.88 3.28 1.32
N LEU A 30 13.31 3.38 2.53
CA LEU A 30 12.09 2.67 2.90
C LEU A 30 10.89 3.18 2.11
N LEU A 31 10.75 4.50 1.94
CA LEU A 31 9.70 5.09 1.12
C LEU A 31 9.79 4.65 -0.35
N ASP A 32 11.01 4.60 -0.91
CA ASP A 32 11.26 4.06 -2.26
C ASP A 32 10.85 2.59 -2.36
N ALA A 33 11.24 1.76 -1.39
CA ALA A 33 10.92 0.34 -1.37
C ALA A 33 9.42 0.08 -1.21
N LEU A 34 8.72 0.86 -0.36
CA LEU A 34 7.28 0.81 -0.21
C LEU A 34 6.57 1.11 -1.54
N ALA A 35 6.94 2.21 -2.21
CA ALA A 35 6.37 2.58 -3.49
C ALA A 35 6.65 1.53 -4.57
N ALA A 36 7.91 1.08 -4.68
CA ALA A 36 8.32 0.08 -5.65
C ALA A 36 7.54 -1.24 -5.49
N ARG A 37 7.37 -1.73 -4.25
CA ARG A 37 6.59 -2.95 -4.03
C ARG A 37 5.11 -2.74 -4.33
N SER A 38 4.53 -1.60 -3.96
CA SER A 38 3.14 -1.29 -4.28
C SER A 38 2.90 -1.07 -5.78
N LEU A 39 3.92 -0.71 -6.57
CA LEU A 39 3.81 -0.57 -8.02
C LEU A 39 4.11 -1.86 -8.81
N SER A 40 4.65 -2.88 -8.13
CA SER A 40 4.86 -4.20 -8.70
C SER A 40 3.56 -4.81 -9.21
N PRO A 41 3.53 -5.39 -10.43
CA PRO A 41 2.34 -6.04 -10.97
C PRO A 41 2.05 -7.40 -10.30
N THR A 42 3.03 -7.98 -9.62
CA THR A 42 2.89 -9.29 -8.94
C THR A 42 2.43 -9.11 -7.51
N ASP A 43 1.39 -9.85 -7.13
CA ASP A 43 0.89 -9.89 -5.76
C ASP A 43 1.54 -11.01 -4.94
N ASP A 44 1.99 -12.08 -5.61
CA ASP A 44 2.58 -13.25 -4.97
C ASP A 44 3.88 -12.91 -4.23
N PRO A 45 4.12 -13.53 -3.06
CA PRO A 45 5.40 -13.47 -2.39
C PRO A 45 6.49 -14.11 -3.25
N ALA A 46 7.65 -13.46 -3.32
CA ALA A 46 8.86 -14.03 -3.92
C ALA A 46 10.05 -13.88 -2.95
N PRO A 47 10.98 -14.85 -2.90
CA PRO A 47 12.16 -14.75 -2.05
C PRO A 47 12.94 -13.45 -2.28
N GLY A 48 13.34 -12.78 -1.20
CA GLY A 48 14.07 -11.52 -1.26
C GLY A 48 13.24 -10.31 -1.71
N THR A 49 11.94 -10.47 -1.92
CA THR A 49 11.03 -9.35 -2.22
C THR A 49 10.23 -8.95 -1.00
N MET A 50 9.96 -7.66 -0.87
CA MET A 50 9.12 -7.15 0.20
C MET A 50 7.72 -7.75 0.12
N VAL A 51 7.20 -8.29 1.22
CA VAL A 51 5.84 -8.81 1.27
C VAL A 51 4.85 -7.67 1.06
N LEU A 52 3.92 -7.88 0.13
CA LEU A 52 2.88 -6.94 -0.23
C LEU A 52 1.86 -6.80 0.91
N ALA A 53 1.53 -5.57 1.29
CA ALA A 53 0.46 -5.29 2.24
C ALA A 53 -0.91 -5.63 1.63
N SER A 54 -1.87 -6.12 2.43
CA SER A 54 -3.26 -6.31 1.98
C SER A 54 -3.92 -4.98 1.57
N PRO A 55 -5.08 -5.00 0.90
CA PRO A 55 -5.85 -3.79 0.61
C PRO A 55 -6.12 -2.93 1.84
N PHE A 56 -6.50 -3.55 2.96
CA PHE A 56 -6.67 -2.86 4.24
C PHE A 56 -5.37 -2.19 4.71
N MET A 57 -4.29 -2.96 4.76
CA MET A 57 -3.01 -2.50 5.31
C MET A 57 -2.32 -1.42 4.45
N HIS A 58 -2.69 -1.32 3.17
CA HIS A 58 -2.25 -0.21 2.32
C HIS A 58 -2.68 1.17 2.85
N HIS A 59 -3.65 1.25 3.76
CA HIS A 59 -3.96 2.50 4.46
C HIS A 59 -2.71 3.08 5.14
N TYR A 60 -1.94 2.25 5.85
CA TYR A 60 -0.72 2.66 6.55
C TYR A 60 0.44 2.91 5.59
N VAL A 61 0.54 2.13 4.50
CA VAL A 61 1.52 2.37 3.44
C VAL A 61 1.30 3.75 2.82
N PHE A 62 0.05 4.10 2.51
CA PHE A 62 -0.28 5.43 1.98
C PHE A 62 -0.04 6.54 2.98
N GLU A 63 -0.35 6.34 4.26
CA GLU A 63 -0.06 7.34 5.28
C GLU A 63 1.45 7.58 5.42
N ALA A 64 2.27 6.53 5.41
CA ALA A 64 3.72 6.65 5.43
C ALA A 64 4.26 7.38 4.20
N LEU A 65 3.84 6.95 3.00
CA LEU A 65 4.23 7.59 1.73
C LEU A 65 3.87 9.07 1.71
N ARG A 66 2.64 9.40 2.08
CA ARG A 66 2.11 10.76 2.03
C ARG A 66 2.83 11.68 3.03
N ARG A 67 3.03 11.25 4.28
CA ARG A 67 3.85 11.98 5.28
C ARG A 67 5.31 12.11 4.85
N GLY A 68 5.83 11.15 4.08
CA GLY A 68 7.14 11.20 3.44
C GLY A 68 7.20 12.04 2.15
N GLY A 69 6.16 12.81 1.81
CA GLY A 69 6.14 13.67 0.63
C GLY A 69 5.94 12.94 -0.71
N ARG A 70 5.48 11.68 -0.68
CA ARG A 70 5.32 10.78 -1.83
C ARG A 70 3.88 10.69 -2.32
N SER A 71 3.12 11.79 -2.22
CA SER A 71 1.71 11.85 -2.63
C SER A 71 1.46 11.45 -4.09
N LYS A 72 2.42 11.70 -4.99
CA LYS A 72 2.35 11.24 -6.38
C LYS A 72 2.38 9.71 -6.50
N ASP A 73 3.20 9.04 -5.69
CA ASP A 73 3.28 7.58 -5.67
C ASP A 73 1.97 6.99 -5.14
N VAL A 74 1.34 7.60 -4.12
CA VAL A 74 0.03 7.19 -3.60
C VAL A 74 -1.03 7.20 -4.72
N VAL A 75 -1.12 8.27 -5.50
CA VAL A 75 -2.07 8.37 -6.63
C VAL A 75 -1.79 7.30 -7.69
N GLU A 76 -0.52 7.07 -8.01
CA GLU A 76 -0.11 6.03 -8.96
C GLU A 76 -0.51 4.62 -8.49
N ILE A 77 -0.25 4.30 -7.22
CA ILE A 77 -0.57 3.00 -6.64
C ILE A 77 -2.08 2.79 -6.61
N ILE A 78 -2.87 3.80 -6.21
CA ILE A 78 -4.35 3.72 -6.25
C ILE A 78 -4.80 3.38 -7.66
N ARG A 79 -4.30 4.12 -8.66
CA ARG A 79 -4.69 3.91 -10.05
C ARG A 79 -4.34 2.52 -10.56
N ARG A 80 -3.17 1.97 -10.19
CA ARG A 80 -2.79 0.61 -10.63
C ARG A 80 -3.50 -0.48 -9.85
N ARG A 81 -3.49 -0.44 -8.52
CA ARG A 81 -3.99 -1.54 -7.69
C ARG A 81 -5.51 -1.60 -7.63
N TRP A 82 -6.16 -0.48 -7.29
CA TRP A 82 -7.62 -0.40 -7.28
C TRP A 82 -8.20 -0.28 -8.68
N GLY A 83 -7.45 0.31 -9.62
CA GLY A 83 -7.86 0.37 -11.04
C GLY A 83 -8.11 -1.01 -11.64
N ARG A 84 -7.37 -2.06 -11.25
CA ARG A 84 -7.65 -3.44 -11.69
C ARG A 84 -9.09 -3.87 -11.41
N TRP A 85 -9.65 -3.51 -10.24
CA TRP A 85 -11.03 -3.84 -9.91
C TRP A 85 -12.01 -3.05 -10.78
N VAL A 86 -11.74 -1.77 -11.01
CA VAL A 86 -12.55 -0.90 -11.88
C VAL A 86 -12.54 -1.41 -13.33
N GLU A 87 -11.37 -1.72 -13.87
CA GLU A 87 -11.18 -2.25 -15.23
C GLU A 87 -11.87 -3.61 -15.42
N SER A 88 -11.95 -4.40 -14.34
CA SER A 88 -12.65 -5.69 -14.33
C SER A 88 -14.16 -5.56 -14.07
N GLY A 89 -14.70 -4.34 -13.97
CA GLY A 89 -16.13 -4.09 -13.78
C GLY A 89 -16.64 -4.30 -12.35
N TYR A 90 -15.75 -4.37 -11.35
CA TYR A 90 -16.15 -4.54 -9.95
C TYR A 90 -16.47 -3.18 -9.30
N PRO A 91 -17.66 -3.01 -8.70
CA PRO A 91 -18.12 -1.71 -8.20
C PRO A 91 -17.67 -1.39 -6.78
N THR A 92 -17.01 -2.32 -6.08
CA THR A 92 -16.67 -2.24 -4.65
C THR A 92 -15.22 -2.65 -4.40
N THR A 93 -14.67 -2.26 -3.24
CA THR A 93 -13.31 -2.62 -2.82
C THR A 93 -13.29 -3.94 -2.07
N TRP A 94 -12.34 -4.81 -2.38
CA TRP A 94 -12.34 -6.18 -1.85
C TRP A 94 -11.51 -6.32 -0.58
N GLU A 95 -11.71 -7.45 0.10
CA GLU A 95 -10.94 -7.88 1.27
C GLU A 95 -9.47 -8.16 0.93
N ASN A 96 -9.24 -8.88 -0.16
CA ASN A 96 -7.91 -9.34 -0.60
C ASN A 96 -7.61 -8.90 -2.03
N TRP A 97 -6.32 -8.89 -2.38
CA TRP A 97 -5.88 -8.64 -3.77
C TRP A 97 -6.21 -9.81 -4.70
N ASN A 98 -6.06 -11.03 -4.19
CA ASN A 98 -6.33 -12.24 -4.95
C ASN A 98 -7.84 -12.51 -5.02
N VAL A 99 -8.33 -12.66 -6.25
CA VAL A 99 -9.73 -12.97 -6.56
C VAL A 99 -10.07 -14.44 -6.28
N ASP A 100 -9.05 -15.31 -6.22
CA ASP A 100 -9.20 -16.75 -6.01
C ASP A 100 -9.26 -17.15 -4.52
N PHE A 101 -9.50 -16.19 -3.62
CA PHE A 101 -9.76 -16.47 -2.21
C PHE A 101 -11.29 -16.69 -2.04
N PRO A 102 -11.77 -17.95 -2.00
CA PRO A 102 -13.19 -18.26 -2.19
C PRO A 102 -14.11 -17.67 -1.10
N ASP A 103 -13.56 -17.29 0.05
CA ASP A 103 -14.31 -16.81 1.21
C ASP A 103 -14.13 -15.30 1.48
N GLY A 104 -13.42 -14.56 0.61
CA GLY A 104 -13.16 -13.13 0.81
C GLY A 104 -14.34 -12.23 0.40
N SER A 105 -14.67 -11.23 1.21
CA SER A 105 -15.72 -10.28 0.82
C SER A 105 -15.28 -9.38 -0.34
N HIS A 106 -16.10 -9.31 -1.39
CA HIS A 106 -15.89 -8.39 -2.52
C HIS A 106 -16.37 -6.96 -2.22
N CYS A 107 -16.97 -6.71 -1.05
CA CYS A 107 -17.43 -5.41 -0.61
C CYS A 107 -17.01 -5.18 0.83
N HIS A 108 -15.82 -4.64 1.01
CA HIS A 108 -15.21 -4.45 2.32
C HIS A 108 -14.71 -3.01 2.51
N ALA A 109 -15.35 -2.30 3.44
CA ALA A 109 -15.16 -0.86 3.62
C ALA A 109 -13.74 -0.47 4.08
N PHE A 110 -13.04 -1.38 4.76
CA PHE A 110 -11.68 -1.15 5.23
C PHE A 110 -10.65 -0.95 4.09
N SER A 111 -11.03 -1.21 2.84
CA SER A 111 -10.24 -1.09 1.61
C SER A 111 -10.69 0.10 0.78
N ALA A 112 -11.69 0.86 1.25
CA ALA A 112 -12.25 2.03 0.59
C ALA A 112 -11.47 3.32 0.93
N HIS A 113 -10.34 3.20 1.62
CA HIS A 113 -9.47 4.32 1.99
C HIS A 113 -8.84 5.11 0.83
N PRO A 114 -8.78 4.66 -0.45
CA PRO A 114 -8.38 5.55 -1.54
C PRO A 114 -9.19 6.85 -1.59
N ARG A 115 -10.48 6.81 -1.20
CA ARG A 115 -11.32 8.01 -1.14
C ARG A 115 -10.80 9.05 -0.14
N TYR A 116 -10.28 8.58 1.00
CA TYR A 116 -9.66 9.40 2.04
C TYR A 116 -8.32 9.95 1.54
N HIS A 117 -7.43 9.09 1.06
CA HIS A 117 -6.09 9.48 0.63
C HIS A 117 -6.10 10.45 -0.56
N LEU A 118 -7.02 10.29 -1.53
CA LEU A 118 -7.17 11.26 -2.62
C LEU A 118 -7.63 12.64 -2.13
N ALA A 119 -8.48 12.69 -1.10
CA ALA A 119 -8.92 13.96 -0.52
C ALA A 119 -7.77 14.67 0.22
N GLU A 120 -6.95 13.91 0.96
CA GLU A 120 -5.76 14.43 1.63
C GLU A 120 -4.73 14.97 0.64
N VAL A 121 -4.42 14.21 -0.42
CA VAL A 121 -3.49 14.66 -1.47
C VAL A 121 -3.99 15.95 -2.14
N ALA A 122 -5.30 16.10 -2.35
CA ALA A 122 -5.86 17.32 -2.90
C ALA A 122 -5.71 18.53 -1.95
N ARG A 123 -5.86 18.32 -0.63
CA ARG A 123 -5.66 19.37 0.40
C ARG A 123 -4.22 19.85 0.42
N GLU A 124 -3.26 18.92 0.43
CA GLU A 124 -1.83 19.23 0.37
C GLU A 124 -1.45 20.09 -0.84
N GLN A 125 -1.96 19.74 -2.02
CA GLN A 125 -1.70 20.49 -3.25
C GLN A 125 -2.36 21.87 -3.26
N SER A 126 -3.43 22.04 -2.50
CA SER A 126 -4.16 23.31 -2.39
C SER A 126 -3.55 24.24 -1.33
N GLY A 127 -2.56 23.79 -0.55
CA GLY A 127 -1.99 24.53 0.57
C GLY A 127 -2.97 24.76 1.72
N LEU A 128 -3.98 23.90 1.83
CA LEU A 128 -5.03 23.91 2.87
C LEU A 128 -4.70 22.95 4.01
#